data_AF-A0A2N0ZD29-F1
#
_entry.id   AF-A0A2N0ZD29-F1
#
_cell.length_a   1.000
_cell.length_b   1.000
_cell.length_c   1.000
_cell.angle_alpha   90.00
_cell.angle_beta   90.00
_cell.angle_gamma   90.00
#
_symmetry.space_group_name_H-M   'P 1'
#
loop_
_entity.id
_entity.type
_entity.pdbx_description
1 polymer ?
#
loop_
_entity_poly.entity_id
_entity_poly.type
_entity_poly.pdbx_seq_one_letter_code
_entity_poly.pdbx_strand_id
1 'polypeptide(L)' 'MSAIMLFLGTLNIQFQWLTEASINAFGVVLSAGIFLGVNLYTIYKNHYGFTGKAKQQKAWLKRADKF' A
#
# COMPACT_ATOMS: atom_id res chain seq x y z
N MET A 1 9.56 -0.59 26.79
CA MET A 1 9.67 0.88 26.59
C MET A 1 8.28 1.46 26.35
N SER A 2 7.57 1.93 27.38
CA SER A 2 6.38 2.78 27.23
C SER A 2 6.12 3.61 28.49
N ALA A 3 7.10 4.43 28.90
CA ALA A 3 6.94 5.33 30.06
C ALA A 3 5.75 6.29 29.90
N ILE A 4 5.43 6.67 28.65
CA ILE A 4 4.27 7.50 28.30
C ILE A 4 2.95 6.77 28.56
N MET A 5 2.83 5.47 28.23
CA MET A 5 1.61 4.71 28.50
C MET A 5 1.41 4.47 30.00
N LEU A 6 2.49 4.23 30.74
CA LEU A 6 2.44 4.12 32.20
C LEU A 6 1.97 5.44 32.85
N PHE A 7 2.49 6.58 32.39
CA PHE A 7 2.07 7.90 32.83
C PHE A 7 0.59 8.19 32.49
N LEU A 8 0.15 7.89 31.27
CA LEU A 8 -1.26 8.02 30.87
C LEU A 8 -2.18 7.10 31.68
N GLY A 9 -1.70 5.90 32.03
CA GLY A 9 -2.36 4.98 32.95
C GLY A 9 -2.53 5.57 34.35
N THR A 10 -1.53 6.28 34.88
CA THR A 10 -1.66 6.99 36.18
C THR A 10 -2.67 8.14 36.15
N LEU A 11 -2.96 8.70 34.98
CA LEU A 11 -4.01 9.71 34.76
C LEU A 11 -5.38 9.08 34.44
N ASN A 12 -5.51 7.75 34.57
CA ASN A 12 -6.69 6.95 34.22
C ASN A 12 -7.13 7.07 32.75
N ILE A 13 -6.23 7.51 31.86
CA ILE A 13 -6.45 7.54 30.41
C ILE A 13 -5.94 6.22 29.84
N GLN A 14 -6.84 5.24 29.73
CA GLN A 14 -6.53 3.91 29.21
C GLN A 14 -7.00 3.79 27.76
N PHE A 15 -6.06 3.70 26.82
CA PHE A 15 -6.36 3.42 25.42
C PHE A 15 -6.46 1.92 25.18
N GLN A 16 -7.67 1.35 25.30
CA GLN A 16 -7.92 -0.08 25.06
C GLN A 16 -7.55 -0.55 23.64
N TRP A 17 -7.52 0.38 22.68
CA TRP A 17 -7.20 0.11 21.29
C TRP A 17 -5.72 0.29 20.94
N LEU A 18 -4.89 0.83 21.84
CA LEU A 18 -3.46 1.10 21.60
C LEU A 18 -2.60 0.03 22.30
N THR A 19 -2.90 -1.24 22.00
CA THR A 19 -2.17 -2.40 22.51
C THR A 19 -1.02 -2.76 21.58
N GLU A 20 -0.08 -3.60 22.03
CA GLU A 20 0.98 -4.12 21.16
C GLU A 20 0.43 -4.84 19.93
N ALA A 21 -0.70 -5.56 20.09
CA ALA A 21 -1.35 -6.27 19.01
C ALA A 21 -1.91 -5.31 17.93
N SER A 22 -2.53 -4.20 18.34
CA SER A 22 -3.06 -3.23 17.38
C SER A 22 -1.95 -2.42 16.69
N ILE A 23 -0.86 -2.11 17.40
CA ILE A 23 0.32 -1.45 16.81
C ILE A 23 0.93 -2.34 15.72
N ASN A 24 1.10 -3.64 16.01
CA ASN A 24 1.63 -4.58 15.04
C ASN A 24 0.68 -4.74 13.83
N ALA A 25 -0.62 -4.95 14.09
CA ALA A 25 -1.63 -5.04 13.03
C ALA A 25 -1.67 -3.78 12.16
N PHE A 26 -1.55 -2.59 12.76
CA PHE A 26 -1.48 -1.33 12.03
C PHE A 26 -0.25 -1.26 11.12
N GLY A 27 0.92 -1.69 11.61
CA GLY A 27 2.14 -1.80 10.80
C GLY A 27 1.97 -2.74 9.60
N VAL A 28 1.31 -3.89 9.79
CA VAL A 28 1.01 -4.83 8.71
C VAL A 28 0.08 -4.20 7.67
N VAL A 29 -1.01 -3.57 8.09
CA VAL A 29 -1.96 -2.90 7.18
C VAL A 29 -1.27 -1.79 6.38
N LEU A 30 -0.41 -0.99 7.02
CA LEU A 30 0.37 0.06 6.35
C LEU A 30 1.31 -0.53 5.29
N SER A 31 2.07 -1.56 5.65
CA SER A 31 2.99 -2.21 4.71
C SER A 31 2.24 -2.82 3.51
N ALA A 32 1.16 -3.54 3.76
CA ALA A 32 0.30 -4.10 2.72
C ALA A 32 -0.32 -3.00 1.84
N GLY A 33 -0.74 -1.88 2.44
CA GLY A 33 -1.27 -0.72 1.74
C GLY A 33 -0.25 -0.08 0.79
N ILE A 34 1.02 0.03 1.19
CA ILE A 34 2.11 0.52 0.33
C ILE A 34 2.29 -0.42 -0.87
N PHE A 35 2.41 -1.73 -0.63
CA PHE A 35 2.56 -2.70 -1.72
C PHE A 35 1.36 -2.69 -2.67
N LEU A 36 0.14 -2.59 -2.15
CA LEU A 36 -1.08 -2.48 -2.94
C LEU A 36 -1.07 -1.20 -3.79
N GLY A 37 -0.73 -0.05 -3.19
CA GLY A 37 -0.65 1.24 -3.87
C GLY A 37 0.37 1.25 -5.01
N VAL A 38 1.55 0.69 -4.79
CA VAL A 38 2.58 0.55 -5.84
C VAL A 38 2.11 -0.33 -6.98
N ASN A 39 1.45 -1.46 -6.69
CA ASN A 39 0.91 -2.35 -7.71
C ASN A 39 -0.20 -1.68 -8.51
N LEU A 40 -1.17 -1.04 -7.85
CA LEU A 40 -2.24 -0.29 -8.51
C LEU A 40 -1.69 0.85 -9.36
N TYR A 41 -0.70 1.60 -8.87
CA TYR A 41 -0.05 2.67 -9.63
C TYR A 41 0.67 2.14 -10.87
N THR A 42 1.35 0.99 -10.73
CA THR A 42 2.03 0.31 -11.84
C THR A 42 1.04 -0.18 -12.89
N ILE A 43 -0.04 -0.82 -12.46
CA ILE A 43 -1.13 -1.27 -13.35
C ILE A 43 -1.75 -0.07 -14.06
N TYR A 44 -2.06 1.01 -13.33
CA TYR A 44 -2.62 2.24 -13.90
C TYR A 44 -1.73 2.82 -15.00
N LYS A 45 -0.43 2.98 -14.72
CA LYS A 45 0.53 3.46 -15.72
C LYS A 45 0.66 2.55 -16.94
N ASN A 46 0.59 1.23 -16.74
CA ASN A 46 0.67 0.26 -17.83
C ASN A 46 -0.63 0.21 -18.66
N HIS A 47 -1.79 0.27 -18.01
CA HIS A 47 -3.08 0.22 -18.67
C HIS A 47 -3.33 1.46 -19.54
N TYR A 48 -3.03 2.65 -19.02
CA TYR A 48 -3.20 3.91 -19.76
C TYR A 48 -2.06 4.19 -20.76
N GLY A 49 -1.09 3.28 -20.91
CA GLY A 49 -0.05 3.43 -21.93
C GLY A 49 0.95 4.55 -21.65
N PHE A 50 1.07 4.99 -20.40
CA PHE A 50 2.04 6.01 -20.00
C PHE A 50 3.48 5.49 -20.05
N THR A 51 3.68 4.17 -19.96
CA THR A 51 4.99 3.53 -20.06
C THR A 51 5.31 3.13 -21.51
N GLY A 52 6.57 3.27 -21.92
CA GLY A 52 7.03 2.91 -23.26
C GLY A 52 6.74 1.45 -23.64
N LYS A 53 6.75 0.54 -22.64
CA LYS A 53 6.41 -0.88 -22.80
C LYS A 53 4.96 -1.09 -23.23
N ALA A 54 4.02 -0.36 -22.64
CA ALA A 54 2.60 -0.47 -22.99
C ALA A 54 2.30 0.08 -24.40
N LYS A 55 3.00 1.13 -24.84
CA LYS A 55 2.93 1.60 -26.23
C LYS A 55 3.49 0.57 -27.22
N GLN A 56 4.62 -0.06 -26.90
CA GLN A 56 5.19 -1.14 -27.71
C GLN A 56 4.27 -2.35 -27.79
N GLN A 57 3.62 -2.72 -26.69
CA GLN A 57 2.65 -3.82 -26.66
C GLN A 57 1.42 -3.53 -27.53
N LYS A 58 0.87 -2.31 -27.47
CA LYS A 58 -0.21 -1.89 -28.39
C LYS A 58 0.24 -1.89 -29.86
N ALA A 59 1.48 -1.50 -30.15
CA ALA A 59 2.02 -1.52 -31.51
C ALA A 59 2.22 -2.94 -32.05
N TRP A 60 2.68 -3.87 -31.21
CA TRP A 60 2.77 -5.30 -31.53
C TRP A 60 1.39 -5.90 -31.80
N LEU A 61 0.43 -5.66 -30.92
CA LEU A 61 -0.95 -6.12 -31.09
C LEU A 61 -1.56 -5.61 -32.40
N LYS A 62 -1.37 -4.32 -32.74
CA LYS A 62 -1.83 -3.76 -34.02
C LYS A 62 -1.14 -4.33 -35.26
N ARG A 63 0.09 -4.83 -35.14
CA ARG A 63 0.79 -5.50 -36.25
C ARG A 63 0.28 -6.93 -36.41
N ALA A 64 0.07 -7.66 -35.31
CA ALA A 64 -0.43 -9.02 -35.33
C ALA A 64 -1.88 -9.12 -35.83
N ASP A 65 -2.72 -8.15 -35.48
CA ASP A 65 -4.14 -8.08 -35.91
C ASP A 65 -4.31 -7.69 -37.39
N LYS A 66 -3.22 -7.28 -38.06
CA LYS A 66 -3.21 -6.85 -39.47
C LYS A 66 -2.83 -7.97 -40.45
N PHE A 67 -2.51 -9.16 -39.95
CA PHE A 67 -2.25 -10.38 -40.72
C PHE A 67 -3.33 -11.41 -40.42
#